data_AF-A0A2H8TS93-F1
#
_entry.id   AF-A0A2H8TS93-F1
#
_cell.length_a   1.000
_cell.length_b   1.000
_cell.length_c   1.000
_cell.angle_alpha   90.00
_cell.angle_beta   90.00
_cell.angle_gamma   90.00
#
_symmetry.space_group_name_H-M   'P 1'
#
loop_
_entity.id
_entity.type
_entity.pdbx_description
1 polymer ?
#
loop_
_entity_poly.entity_id
_entity_poly.type
_entity_poly.pdbx_seq_one_letter_code
_entity_poly.pdbx_strand_id
1 'polypeptide(L)'
;MFEIAVIISIAHTAAIVTQFLAKKMIPVLDHPPYSPDLSPSDYFLFPKLKMELKGQHFSTIETIQEVVTQKLKNIPTADFSRAMEKLGDRARRCIECNGDYFE
;
A
#
# COMPACT_ATOMS: atom_id res chain seq x y z
N MET A 1 -2.74 -7.37 -13.02
CA MET A 1 -2.69 -5.94 -13.39
C MET A 1 -2.60 -5.19 -12.07
N PHE A 2 -1.40 -4.85 -11.63
CA PHE A 2 -1.20 -4.21 -10.33
C PHE A 2 -1.52 -2.72 -10.47
N GLU A 3 -2.68 -2.32 -9.98
CA GLU A 3 -3.07 -0.92 -9.84
C GLU A 3 -2.21 -0.30 -8.74
N ILE A 4 -1.43 0.72 -9.09
CA ILE A 4 -0.62 1.44 -8.10
C ILE A 4 -1.56 2.44 -7.43
N ALA A 5 -2.06 2.10 -6.24
CA ALA A 5 -2.64 3.07 -5.33
C ALA A 5 -1.51 3.99 -4.84
N VAL A 6 -1.40 5.17 -5.44
CA VAL A 6 -0.40 6.16 -5.07
C VAL A 6 -0.94 7.00 -3.92
N ILE A 7 -0.29 6.93 -2.76
CA ILE A 7 -0.49 7.87 -1.65
C ILE A 7 -0.21 9.27 -2.18
N ILE A 8 -1.20 10.18 -2.20
CA ILE A 8 -1.05 11.51 -2.81
C ILE A 8 0.00 12.33 -2.03
N SER A 9 1.23 12.32 -2.52
CA SER A 9 2.30 13.20 -2.06
C SER A 9 2.74 14.06 -3.23
N ILE A 10 3.23 15.27 -2.94
CA ILE A 10 3.71 16.24 -3.94
C ILE A 10 4.74 15.59 -4.89
N ALA A 11 5.57 14.70 -4.36
CA ALA A 11 6.55 13.95 -5.16
C ALA A 11 5.89 13.01 -6.19
N HIS A 12 4.75 12.40 -5.85
CA HIS A 12 4.06 11.46 -6.72
C HIS A 12 3.16 12.13 -7.76
N THR A 13 2.69 13.35 -7.51
CA THR A 13 1.92 14.14 -8.46
C THR A 13 2.78 15.11 -9.29
N ALA A 14 4.10 15.12 -9.06
CA ALA A 14 5.03 15.94 -9.81
C ALA A 14 4.99 15.63 -11.32
N ALA A 15 5.15 16.67 -12.14
CA ALA A 15 5.05 16.57 -13.61
C ALA A 15 5.97 15.48 -14.20
N ILE A 16 7.18 15.32 -13.65
CA ILE A 16 8.12 14.29 -14.10
C ILE A 16 7.58 12.86 -13.89
N VAL A 17 6.88 12.62 -12.77
CA VAL A 17 6.31 11.31 -12.43
C VAL A 17 5.06 11.05 -13.27
N THR A 18 4.15 12.02 -13.35
CA THR A 18 2.90 11.85 -14.12
C THR A 18 3.16 11.69 -15.62
N GLN A 19 4.13 12.41 -16.18
CA GLN A 19 4.57 12.22 -17.57
C GLN A 19 5.19 10.83 -17.80
N PHE A 20 6.00 10.34 -16.86
CA PHE A 20 6.56 9.00 -16.94
C PHE A 20 5.46 7.92 -16.93
N LEU A 21 4.49 8.02 -16.02
CA LEU A 21 3.38 7.08 -15.91
C LEU A 21 2.52 7.09 -17.19
N ALA A 22 2.21 8.28 -17.72
CA ALA A 22 1.49 8.43 -18.99
C ALA A 22 2.25 7.80 -20.16
N LYS A 23 3.56 8.06 -20.27
CA LYS A 23 4.42 7.45 -21.31
C LYS A 23 4.49 5.93 -21.20
N LYS A 24 4.39 5.38 -19.99
CA LYS A 24 4.37 3.94 -19.74
C LYS A 24 2.97 3.31 -19.78
N MET A 25 1.93 4.11 -20.04
CA MET A 25 0.53 3.68 -20.04
C MET A 25 0.12 2.98 -18.74
N ILE A 26 0.67 3.45 -17.62
CA ILE A 26 0.31 2.91 -16.29
C ILE A 26 -0.92 3.68 -15.81
N PRO A 27 -2.08 3.03 -15.61
CA PRO A 27 -3.24 3.68 -15.07
C PRO A 27 -2.98 4.10 -13.62
N VAL A 28 -3.39 5.32 -13.28
CA VAL A 28 -3.34 5.85 -11.94
C VAL A 28 -4.77 5.92 -11.42
N LEU A 29 -5.01 5.31 -10.28
CA LEU A 29 -6.30 5.42 -9.60
C LEU A 29 -6.34 6.71 -8.78
N ASP A 30 -7.47 7.40 -8.83
CA ASP A 30 -7.74 8.51 -7.91
C ASP A 30 -7.79 7.95 -6.49
N HIS A 31 -7.00 8.57 -5.62
CA HIS A 31 -6.94 8.23 -4.21
C HIS A 31 -7.25 9.49 -3.42
N PRO A 32 -8.15 9.48 -2.42
CA PRO A 32 -8.40 10.64 -1.58
C PRO A 32 -7.23 10.91 -0.61
N PRO A 33 -6.99 12.18 -0.22
CA PRO A 33 -5.93 12.51 0.73
C PRO A 33 -6.24 11.89 2.09
N TYR A 34 -5.18 11.60 2.87
CA TYR A 34 -5.29 11.06 4.24
C TYR A 34 -6.16 9.82 4.40
N SER A 35 -6.19 8.94 3.38
CA SER A 35 -7.06 7.76 3.36
C SER A 35 -6.30 6.43 3.46
N PRO A 36 -5.57 6.17 4.57
CA PRO A 36 -4.83 4.92 4.75
C PRO A 36 -5.76 3.69 4.71
N ASP A 37 -7.03 3.86 5.08
CA ASP A 37 -8.05 2.81 5.02
C ASP A 37 -8.32 2.30 3.60
N LEU A 38 -7.94 3.07 2.58
CA LEU A 38 -8.07 2.74 1.16
C LEU A 38 -6.72 2.41 0.50
N SER A 39 -5.66 2.25 1.30
CA SER A 39 -4.32 1.89 0.81
C SER A 39 -3.97 0.47 1.26
N PRO A 40 -3.87 -0.51 0.34
CA PRO A 40 -3.48 -1.89 0.68
C PRO A 40 -2.13 -1.98 1.40
N SER A 41 -1.22 -1.05 1.13
CA SER A 41 0.05 -0.95 1.86
C SER A 41 -0.18 -0.65 3.35
N ASP A 42 -1.09 0.29 3.64
CA ASP A 42 -1.34 0.78 5.00
C ASP A 42 -2.23 -0.15 5.83
N TYR A 43 -3.33 -0.67 5.28
CA TYR A 43 -4.23 -1.56 6.04
C TYR A 43 -3.80 -3.04 6.05
N PHE A 44 -2.93 -3.47 5.13
CA PHE A 44 -2.56 -4.89 5.00
C PHE A 44 -1.06 -5.14 5.12
N LEU A 45 -0.22 -4.51 4.29
CA LEU A 45 1.20 -4.89 4.19
C LEU A 45 2.01 -4.44 5.41
N PHE A 46 1.94 -3.16 5.75
CA PHE A 46 2.71 -2.60 6.87
C PHE A 46 2.29 -3.19 8.22
N PRO A 47 1.01 -3.42 8.53
CA PRO A 47 0.62 -4.09 9.78
C PRO A 47 1.24 -5.50 9.90
N LYS A 48 1.22 -6.30 8.82
CA LYS A 48 1.86 -7.63 8.81
C LYS A 48 3.36 -7.52 9.08
N LEU A 49 4.06 -6.64 8.37
CA LEU A 49 5.50 -6.43 8.59
C LEU A 49 5.82 -5.92 9.98
N LYS A 50 5.08 -4.92 10.48
CA LYS A 50 5.26 -4.36 11.83
C LYS A 50 5.08 -5.43 12.89
N MET A 51 4.10 -6.32 12.73
CA MET A 51 3.88 -7.43 13.66
C MET A 51 5.06 -8.40 13.67
N GLU A 52 5.54 -8.80 12.50
CA GLU A 52 6.69 -9.73 12.36
C GLU A 52 7.99 -9.14 12.90
N LEU A 53 8.23 -7.84 12.71
CA LEU A 53 9.46 -7.16 13.10
C LEU A 53 9.42 -6.62 14.53
N LYS A 54 8.28 -6.72 15.22
CA LYS A 54 8.08 -6.12 16.54
C LYS A 54 9.10 -6.70 17.54
N GLY A 55 9.80 -5.80 18.22
CA GLY A 55 10.78 -6.16 19.26
C GLY A 55 12.11 -6.70 18.73
N GLN A 56 12.31 -6.73 17.41
CA GLN A 56 13.60 -7.11 16.82
C GLN A 56 14.50 -5.87 16.72
N HIS A 57 15.77 -6.05 17.08
CA HIS A 57 16.82 -5.05 16.88
C HIS A 57 17.76 -5.51 15.78
N PHE A 58 18.01 -4.65 14.81
CA PHE A 58 18.94 -4.89 13.71
C PHE A 58 20.10 -3.92 13.85
N SER A 59 21.34 -4.44 13.78
CA SER A 59 22.56 -3.65 13.93
C SER A 59 22.95 -2.92 12.65
N THR A 60 22.53 -3.41 11.48
CA THR A 60 22.86 -2.81 10.18
C THR A 60 21.65 -2.73 9.26
N ILE A 61 21.77 -1.87 8.23
CA ILE A 61 20.75 -1.68 7.20
C ILE A 61 20.62 -2.96 6.34
N GLU A 62 21.73 -3.63 6.07
CA GLU A 62 21.75 -4.86 5.27
C GLU A 62 20.95 -5.97 5.94
N THR A 63 21.10 -6.13 7.27
CA THR A 63 20.36 -7.14 8.02
C THR A 63 18.85 -6.88 8.00
N ILE A 64 18.41 -5.63 8.21
CA ILE A 64 16.96 -5.33 8.13
C ILE A 64 16.44 -5.51 6.71
N GLN A 65 17.20 -5.14 5.67
CA GLN A 65 16.80 -5.35 4.28
C GLN A 65 16.63 -6.84 3.94
N GLU A 66 17.56 -7.69 4.35
CA GLU A 66 17.45 -9.14 4.14
C GLU A 66 16.23 -9.71 4.86
N VAL A 67 16.06 -9.40 6.15
CA VAL A 67 14.93 -9.91 6.95
C VAL A 67 13.60 -9.45 6.37
N VAL A 68 13.44 -8.16 6.06
CA VAL A 68 12.22 -7.63 5.46
C VAL A 68 11.95 -8.29 4.11
N THR A 69 12.98 -8.46 3.27
CA THR A 69 12.84 -9.12 1.96
C THR A 69 12.37 -10.57 2.11
N GLN A 70 12.94 -11.33 3.04
CA GLN A 70 12.51 -12.70 3.30
C GLN A 70 11.07 -12.74 3.83
N LYS A 71 10.71 -11.86 4.75
CA LYS A 71 9.34 -11.77 5.27
C LYS A 71 8.34 -11.45 4.17
N LEU A 72 8.66 -10.50 3.29
CA LEU A 72 7.84 -10.16 2.11
C LEU A 72 7.65 -11.36 1.17
N LYS A 73 8.72 -12.10 0.86
CA LYS A 73 8.65 -13.30 0.01
C LYS A 73 7.79 -14.43 0.61
N ASN A 74 7.70 -14.48 1.93
CA ASN A 74 6.91 -15.48 2.64
C ASN A 74 5.42 -15.12 2.76
N ILE A 75 5.01 -13.91 2.38
CA ILE A 75 3.59 -13.56 2.34
C ILE A 75 2.95 -14.31 1.16
N PRO A 76 1.92 -15.15 1.39
CA PRO A 76 1.28 -15.89 0.31
C PRO A 76 0.69 -14.94 -0.74
N THR A 77 0.81 -15.28 -2.02
CA THR A 77 0.19 -14.50 -3.11
C THR A 77 -1.32 -14.32 -2.90
N ALA A 78 -1.99 -15.34 -2.35
CA ALA A 78 -3.41 -15.29 -2.03
C ALA A 78 -3.78 -14.21 -0.99
N ASP A 79 -2.85 -13.86 -0.08
CA ASP A 79 -3.06 -12.79 0.88
C ASP A 79 -3.06 -11.42 0.17
N PHE A 80 -2.17 -11.22 -0.80
CA PHE A 80 -2.17 -10.00 -1.63
C PHE A 80 -3.45 -9.91 -2.48
N SER A 81 -3.87 -11.01 -3.11
CA SER A 81 -5.14 -11.04 -3.87
C SER A 81 -6.32 -10.66 -2.99
N ARG A 82 -6.41 -11.24 -1.80
CA ARG A 82 -7.48 -10.92 -0.83
C ARG A 82 -7.41 -9.47 -0.34
N ALA A 83 -6.21 -8.93 -0.16
CA ALA A 83 -6.05 -7.53 0.20
C ALA A 83 -6.59 -6.61 -0.90
N MET A 84 -6.30 -6.91 -2.17
CA MET A 84 -6.83 -6.16 -3.31
C MET A 84 -8.35 -6.32 -3.45
N GLU A 85 -8.90 -7.51 -3.27
CA GLU A 85 -10.36 -7.73 -3.27
C GLU A 85 -11.05 -6.91 -2.19
N LYS A 86 -10.46 -6.86 -0.98
CA LYS A 86 -10.97 -6.05 0.14
C LYS A 86 -10.98 -4.55 -0.14
N LEU A 87 -10.20 -4.06 -1.10
CA LEU A 87 -10.18 -2.64 -1.45
C LEU A 87 -11.57 -2.17 -1.92
N GLY A 88 -12.29 -3.01 -2.67
CA GLY A 88 -13.65 -2.70 -3.13
C GLY A 88 -14.64 -2.58 -1.97
N ASP A 89 -14.54 -3.48 -0.99
CA ASP A 89 -15.39 -3.43 0.21
C ASP A 89 -15.08 -2.22 1.09
N ARG A 90 -13.79 -1.90 1.25
CA ARG A 90 -13.34 -0.70 1.99
C ARG A 90 -13.76 0.58 1.29
N ALA A 91 -13.70 0.65 -0.04
CA ALA A 91 -14.22 1.78 -0.80
C ALA A 91 -15.74 1.95 -0.62
N ARG A 92 -16.50 0.85 -0.62
CA ARG A 92 -17.94 0.89 -0.31
C ARG A 92 -18.19 1.42 1.11
N ARG A 93 -17.39 0.96 2.08
CA ARG A 93 -17.51 1.40 3.47
C ARG A 93 -17.22 2.89 3.64
N CYS A 94 -16.22 3.41 2.93
CA CYS A 94 -15.93 4.85 2.87
C CYS A 94 -17.15 5.65 2.41
N ILE A 95 -17.87 5.17 1.38
CA ILE A 95 -19.09 5.81 0.89
C ILE A 95 -20.21 5.75 1.93
N GLU A 96 -20.43 4.59 2.56
CA GLU A 96 -21.44 4.42 3.63
C GLU A 96 -21.16 5.33 4.85
N CYS A 97 -19.89 5.57 5.14
CA CYS A 97 -19.42 6.47 6.19
C CYS A 97 -19.33 7.95 5.75
N ASN A 98 -19.82 8.31 4.55
CA ASN A 98 -19.75 9.66 3.99
C ASN A 98 -18.32 10.25 3.97
N GLY A 99 -17.31 9.41 3.77
CA GLY A 99 -15.89 9.80 3.76
C GLY A 99 -15.22 9.80 5.13
N ASP A 100 -15.93 9.52 6.22
CA ASP A 100 -15.32 9.36 7.55
C ASP A 100 -14.50 8.05 7.65
N TYR A 101 -13.54 8.05 8.56
CA TYR A 101 -12.72 6.87 8.88
C TYR A 101 -13.55 5.71 9.41
N PHE A 102 -13.08 4.48 9.16
CA PHE A 102 -13.76 3.25 9.56
C PHE A 102 -12.78 2.13 9.89
N GLU A 103 -13.25 1.15 10.68
CA GLU A 103 -12.51 -0.08 11.02
C GLU A 103 -12.71 -1.19 9.96
#